data_AF-A0A0H2R4A1-F1
#
_entry.id   AF-A0A0H2R4A1-F1
#
_cell.length_a   1.000
_cell.length_b   1.000
_cell.length_c   1.000
_cell.angle_alpha   90.00
_cell.angle_beta   90.00
_cell.angle_gamma   90.00
#
_symmetry.space_group_name_H-M   'P 1'
#
loop_
_entity.id
_entity.type
_entity.pdbx_description
1 polymer ?
#
loop_
_entity_poly.entity_id
_entity_poly.type
_entity_poly.pdbx_seq_one_letter_code
_entity_poly.pdbx_strand_id
1 'polypeptide(L)'
;MRVMVTFNVQTKLDIANGSRGTITDIILDENENCSETEGEVRLKYMPACVLVKLDRTKVGKLPGLEEGVVPITPIEKPFSCMVGEESRGFTRYQLPMTGAAAFTDYRSQGQTIVYVILDLATPPSGGPLTLFNLYVALSRSRGASTVRLLRDFSPALLMSSIDPYLAEEDKRLDELNEETKRLYSNTPWVQMLVPRPQAHGRRKLRSLNWRLHLDDAPPLSDV
;
A
#
# COMPACT_ATOMS: atom_id res chain seq x y z
N MET A 1 -5.73 3.10 -19.60
CA MET A 1 -5.48 1.85 -18.83
C MET A 1 -5.32 2.17 -17.34
N ARG A 2 -5.83 1.32 -16.43
CA ARG A 2 -5.66 1.48 -14.97
C ARG A 2 -4.31 0.98 -14.49
N VAL A 3 -3.65 1.77 -13.66
CA VAL A 3 -2.29 1.50 -13.18
C VAL A 3 -2.14 1.83 -11.71
N MET A 4 -1.13 1.21 -11.10
CA MET A 4 -0.74 1.42 -9.72
C MET A 4 0.76 1.68 -9.67
N VAL A 5 1.15 2.73 -8.96
CA VAL A 5 2.54 3.06 -8.68
C VAL A 5 3.09 2.05 -7.67
N THR A 6 4.26 1.48 -7.96
CA THR A 6 4.86 0.38 -7.18
C THR A 6 5.99 0.83 -6.26
N PHE A 7 6.37 2.11 -6.32
CA PHE A 7 7.41 2.69 -5.49
C PHE A 7 6.99 4.04 -4.89
N ASN A 8 7.66 4.42 -3.81
CA ASN A 8 7.57 5.77 -3.28
C ASN A 8 8.39 6.71 -4.17
N VAL A 9 7.74 7.32 -5.15
CA VAL A 9 8.37 8.27 -6.08
C VAL A 9 8.48 9.63 -5.40
N GLN A 10 7.36 10.16 -4.89
CA GLN A 10 7.33 11.43 -4.16
C GLN A 10 6.18 11.43 -3.15
N THR A 11 6.49 11.04 -1.91
CA THR A 11 5.48 10.85 -0.85
C THR A 11 4.82 12.16 -0.41
N LYS A 12 5.53 13.29 -0.45
CA LYS A 12 4.95 14.60 -0.08
C LYS A 12 3.83 15.04 -1.03
N LEU A 13 3.88 14.56 -2.27
CA LEU A 13 2.92 14.86 -3.31
C LEU A 13 1.90 13.74 -3.51
N ASP A 14 1.85 12.78 -2.57
CA ASP A 14 1.01 11.58 -2.62
C ASP A 14 1.23 10.72 -3.88
N ILE A 15 2.48 10.69 -4.40
CA ILE A 15 2.92 9.75 -5.43
C ILE A 15 3.70 8.62 -4.75
N ALA A 16 2.97 7.73 -4.09
CA ALA A 16 3.52 6.67 -3.26
C ALA A 16 3.18 5.26 -3.77
N ASN A 17 3.84 4.25 -3.23
CA ASN A 17 3.49 2.85 -3.50
C ASN A 17 2.01 2.60 -3.17
N GLY A 18 1.28 2.00 -4.09
CA GLY A 18 -0.16 1.77 -4.00
C GLY A 18 -1.02 2.91 -4.55
N SER A 19 -0.43 4.04 -4.96
CA SER A 19 -1.19 5.13 -5.60
C SER A 19 -1.73 4.64 -6.93
N ARG A 20 -3.02 4.86 -7.18
CA ARG A 20 -3.71 4.39 -8.38
C ARG A 20 -4.02 5.56 -9.31
N GLY A 21 -4.06 5.25 -10.59
CA GLY A 21 -4.38 6.24 -11.62
C GLY A 21 -4.71 5.61 -12.95
N THR A 22 -4.97 6.46 -13.92
CA THR A 22 -5.27 6.09 -15.30
C THR A 22 -4.21 6.69 -16.20
N ILE A 23 -3.61 5.87 -17.07
CA ILE A 23 -2.72 6.37 -18.14
C ILE A 23 -3.55 7.27 -19.06
N THR A 24 -3.08 8.50 -19.26
CA THR A 24 -3.64 9.47 -20.21
C THR A 24 -2.83 9.51 -21.50
N ASP A 25 -1.51 9.36 -21.42
CA ASP A 25 -0.63 9.42 -22.58
C ASP A 25 0.71 8.70 -22.33
N ILE A 26 1.45 8.40 -23.40
CA ILE A 26 2.78 7.79 -23.37
C ILE A 26 3.73 8.65 -24.19
N ILE A 27 4.75 9.21 -23.54
CA ILE A 27 5.78 9.99 -24.20
C ILE A 27 6.92 9.06 -24.59
N LEU A 28 7.13 8.90 -25.89
CA LEU A 28 8.16 8.03 -26.44
C LEU A 28 9.57 8.59 -26.22
N ASP A 29 10.55 7.71 -26.31
CA ASP A 29 11.96 8.11 -26.37
C ASP A 29 12.23 8.89 -27.66
N GLU A 30 13.14 9.86 -27.62
CA GLU A 30 13.52 10.67 -28.79
C GLU A 30 14.13 9.86 -29.93
N ASN A 31 14.70 8.69 -29.62
CA ASN A 31 15.29 7.77 -30.58
C ASN A 31 14.27 6.78 -31.17
N GLU A 32 13.01 6.84 -30.73
CA GLU A 32 11.95 5.96 -31.20
C GLU A 32 11.34 6.53 -32.49
N ASN A 33 11.34 5.70 -33.55
CA ASN A 33 10.72 6.03 -34.83
C ASN A 33 9.41 5.25 -34.99
N CYS A 34 8.36 5.64 -34.28
CA CYS A 34 7.04 5.03 -34.45
C CYS A 34 6.26 5.71 -35.57
N SER A 35 5.85 4.96 -36.60
CA SER A 35 4.81 5.39 -37.54
C SER A 35 3.43 5.11 -36.95
N GLU A 36 2.53 6.10 -36.91
CA GLU A 36 1.20 6.06 -36.28
C GLU A 36 0.18 5.07 -36.90
N THR A 37 0.61 4.15 -37.77
CA THR A 37 -0.26 3.38 -38.68
C THR A 37 -0.60 1.96 -38.26
N GLU A 38 -0.12 1.45 -37.12
CA GLU A 38 -0.42 0.08 -36.67
C GLU A 38 -1.11 0.04 -35.31
N GLY A 39 -2.04 -0.91 -35.14
CA GLY A 39 -2.81 -1.07 -33.90
C GLY A 39 -2.02 -1.63 -32.72
N GLU A 40 -0.85 -2.22 -32.96
CA GLU A 40 0.11 -2.64 -31.93
C GLU A 40 1.49 -2.10 -32.32
N VAL A 41 2.11 -1.34 -31.43
CA VAL A 41 3.45 -0.77 -31.65
C VAL A 41 4.41 -1.39 -30.65
N ARG A 42 5.48 -2.02 -31.15
CA ARG A 42 6.58 -2.55 -30.33
C ARG A 42 7.69 -1.52 -30.24
N LEU A 43 7.84 -0.94 -29.05
CA LEU A 43 8.88 0.05 -28.76
C LEU A 43 10.25 -0.61 -28.67
N LYS A 44 11.25 0.02 -29.28
CA LYS A 44 12.66 -0.40 -29.16
C LYS A 44 13.30 0.17 -27.90
N TYR A 45 12.93 1.37 -27.52
CA TYR A 45 13.43 2.08 -26.35
C TYR A 45 12.35 2.18 -25.27
N MET A 46 12.79 2.37 -24.03
CA MET A 46 11.87 2.60 -22.92
C MET A 46 11.21 3.98 -23.11
N PRO A 47 9.89 4.12 -22.95
CA PRO A 47 9.25 5.45 -22.98
C PRO A 47 9.96 6.43 -22.04
N ALA A 48 10.14 7.67 -22.50
CA ALA A 48 10.70 8.75 -21.69
C ALA A 48 9.89 8.97 -20.42
N CYS A 49 8.55 8.96 -20.54
CA CYS A 49 7.65 8.87 -19.40
C CYS A 49 6.24 8.41 -19.81
N VAL A 50 5.45 8.02 -18.81
CA VAL A 50 4.01 7.77 -18.96
C VAL A 50 3.24 8.80 -18.15
N LEU A 51 2.29 9.48 -18.79
CA LEU A 51 1.42 10.44 -18.11
C LEU A 51 0.28 9.69 -17.43
N VAL A 52 0.16 9.88 -16.12
CA VAL A 52 -0.84 9.21 -15.29
C VAL A 52 -1.67 10.22 -14.54
N LYS A 53 -2.98 10.20 -14.75
CA LYS A 53 -3.96 10.91 -13.92
C LYS A 53 -4.18 10.13 -12.63
N LEU A 54 -3.66 10.61 -11.52
CA LEU A 54 -3.78 9.94 -10.22
C LEU A 54 -5.18 10.17 -9.63
N ASP A 55 -5.74 9.14 -8.98
CA ASP A 55 -7.05 9.24 -8.31
C ASP A 55 -7.01 10.22 -7.12
N ARG A 56 -5.84 10.30 -6.49
CA ARG A 56 -5.53 11.21 -5.38
C ARG A 56 -4.08 11.64 -5.53
N THR A 57 -3.86 12.95 -5.50
CA THR A 57 -2.52 13.52 -5.47
C THR A 57 -2.59 14.92 -4.88
N LYS A 58 -1.48 15.38 -4.30
CA LYS A 58 -1.31 16.78 -3.88
C LYS A 58 -0.53 17.59 -4.92
N VAL A 59 -0.23 16.99 -6.07
CA VAL A 59 0.37 17.72 -7.18
C VAL A 59 -0.65 18.71 -7.73
N GLY A 60 -0.31 20.00 -7.65
CA GLY A 60 -1.04 21.04 -8.37
C GLY A 60 -0.88 20.87 -9.89
N LYS A 61 -1.63 21.66 -10.66
CA LYS A 61 -1.56 21.59 -12.12
C LYS A 61 -0.14 21.89 -12.64
N LEU A 62 0.45 20.92 -13.34
CA LEU A 62 1.73 21.10 -14.02
C LEU A 62 1.51 21.88 -15.34
N PRO A 63 2.46 22.76 -15.74
CA PRO A 63 2.34 23.48 -17.00
C PRO A 63 2.17 22.53 -18.20
N GLY A 64 1.16 22.80 -19.04
CA GLY A 64 0.87 21.98 -20.22
C GLY A 64 0.12 20.67 -19.94
N LEU A 65 -0.17 20.33 -18.67
CA LEU A 65 -0.89 19.12 -18.29
C LEU A 65 -2.23 19.42 -17.61
N GLU A 66 -3.13 18.45 -17.63
CA GLU A 66 -4.35 18.49 -16.82
C GLU A 66 -4.02 18.40 -15.33
N GLU A 67 -4.94 18.89 -14.50
CA GLU A 67 -4.83 18.76 -13.05
C GLU A 67 -4.80 17.28 -12.61
N GLY A 68 -3.87 16.96 -11.71
CA GLY A 68 -3.66 15.60 -11.21
C GLY A 68 -2.95 14.65 -12.18
N VAL A 69 -2.55 15.11 -13.38
CA VAL A 69 -1.72 14.34 -14.31
C VAL A 69 -0.25 14.56 -13.98
N VAL A 70 0.46 13.46 -13.76
CA VAL A 70 1.89 13.45 -13.42
C VAL A 70 2.67 12.58 -14.41
N PRO A 71 3.88 13.00 -14.82
CA PRO A 71 4.78 12.13 -15.55
C PRO A 71 5.42 11.10 -14.61
N ILE A 72 5.25 9.82 -14.92
CA ILE A 72 5.96 8.72 -14.27
C ILE A 72 7.15 8.34 -15.16
N THR A 73 8.36 8.58 -14.68
CA THR A 73 9.61 8.28 -15.39
C THR A 73 10.18 6.93 -14.97
N PRO A 74 10.96 6.27 -15.85
CA PRO A 74 11.65 5.04 -15.50
C PRO A 74 12.64 5.28 -14.34
N ILE A 75 12.78 4.27 -13.49
CA ILE A 75 13.76 4.28 -12.40
C ILE A 75 14.70 3.10 -12.51
N GLU A 76 15.91 3.29 -12.02
CA GLU A 76 16.90 2.22 -11.90
C GLU A 76 16.93 1.68 -10.46
N LYS A 77 16.86 0.36 -10.32
CA LYS A 77 16.90 -0.31 -9.01
C LYS A 77 17.80 -1.55 -9.03
N PRO A 78 18.68 -1.72 -8.02
CA PRO A 78 19.41 -2.96 -7.83
C PRO A 78 18.54 -4.01 -7.14
N PHE A 79 18.74 -5.27 -7.52
CA PHE A 79 18.09 -6.46 -6.99
C PHE A 79 19.15 -7.55 -6.82
N SER A 80 19.00 -8.40 -5.82
CA SER A 80 19.77 -9.64 -5.72
C SER A 80 18.84 -10.83 -5.90
N CYS A 81 19.30 -11.83 -6.63
CA CYS A 81 18.64 -13.14 -6.67
C CYS A 81 19.65 -14.24 -6.42
N MET A 82 19.17 -15.30 -5.76
CA MET A 82 19.92 -16.53 -5.61
C MET A 82 19.79 -17.33 -6.91
N VAL A 83 20.92 -17.67 -7.52
CA VAL A 83 21.00 -18.55 -8.69
C VAL A 83 21.79 -19.78 -8.24
N GLY A 84 21.08 -20.81 -7.79
CA GLY A 84 21.69 -21.91 -7.03
C GLY A 84 22.09 -21.44 -5.63
N GLU A 85 23.35 -21.67 -5.26
CA GLU A 85 23.92 -21.23 -3.96
C GLU A 85 24.59 -19.85 -4.02
N GLU A 86 24.73 -19.26 -5.21
CA GLU A 86 25.35 -17.95 -5.39
C GLU A 86 24.32 -16.82 -5.42
N SER A 87 24.61 -15.73 -4.70
CA SER A 87 23.87 -14.48 -4.80
C SER A 87 24.43 -13.61 -5.92
N ARG A 88 23.60 -13.25 -6.90
CA ARG A 88 23.96 -12.36 -8.00
C ARG A 88 23.15 -11.07 -7.96
N GLY A 89 23.84 -9.95 -8.12
CA GLY A 89 23.24 -8.62 -8.21
C GLY A 89 22.91 -8.26 -9.65
N PHE A 90 21.72 -7.72 -9.87
CA PHE A 90 21.26 -7.20 -11.16
C PHE A 90 20.64 -5.83 -10.95
N THR A 91 20.70 -4.99 -11.97
CA THR A 91 20.03 -3.70 -11.96
C THR A 91 18.93 -3.70 -13.01
N ARG A 92 17.74 -3.22 -12.65
CA ARG A 92 16.60 -3.09 -13.57
C ARG A 92 16.25 -1.62 -13.73
N TYR A 93 16.17 -1.20 -14.98
CA TYR A 93 15.64 0.08 -15.41
C TYR A 93 14.21 -0.13 -15.92
N GLN A 94 13.21 0.42 -15.23
CA GLN A 94 11.80 0.20 -15.55
C GLN A 94 10.90 1.29 -14.94
N LEU A 95 9.74 1.54 -15.54
CA LEU A 95 8.69 2.37 -14.96
C LEU A 95 8.22 1.81 -13.60
N PRO A 96 8.14 2.64 -12.54
CA PRO A 96 7.72 2.22 -11.21
C PRO A 96 6.20 2.07 -11.09
N MET A 97 5.60 1.30 -12.01
CA MET A 97 4.16 1.10 -12.08
C MET A 97 3.81 -0.28 -12.62
N THR A 98 2.58 -0.71 -12.39
CA THR A 98 2.04 -1.96 -12.92
C THR A 98 0.55 -1.79 -13.26
N GLY A 99 0.00 -2.69 -14.06
CA GLY A 99 -1.44 -2.72 -14.31
C GLY A 99 -2.21 -2.93 -13.00
N ALA A 100 -3.31 -2.19 -12.82
CA ALA A 100 -4.10 -2.21 -11.59
C ALA A 100 -5.50 -2.79 -11.78
N ALA A 101 -5.70 -3.60 -12.83
CA ALA A 101 -6.95 -4.32 -13.05
C ALA A 101 -7.11 -5.51 -12.09
N ALA A 102 -6.02 -6.22 -11.82
CA ALA A 102 -5.95 -7.31 -10.86
C ALA A 102 -4.60 -7.29 -10.16
N PHE A 103 -4.59 -7.58 -8.87
CA PHE A 103 -3.38 -7.67 -8.06
C PHE A 103 -3.64 -8.58 -6.86
N THR A 104 -2.56 -9.10 -6.26
CA THR A 104 -2.64 -10.03 -5.14
C THR A 104 -3.02 -9.34 -3.84
N ASP A 105 -3.51 -10.12 -2.89
CA ASP A 105 -3.78 -9.70 -1.51
C ASP A 105 -2.57 -9.01 -0.87
N TYR A 106 -1.36 -9.53 -1.10
CA TYR A 106 -0.10 -8.93 -0.65
C TYR A 106 0.07 -7.49 -1.15
N ARG A 107 -0.20 -7.24 -2.43
CA ARG A 107 -0.11 -5.89 -3.01
C ARG A 107 -1.24 -4.97 -2.54
N SER A 108 -2.38 -5.54 -2.17
CA SER A 108 -3.50 -4.80 -1.60
C SER A 108 -3.29 -4.41 -0.13
N GLN A 109 -2.28 -4.98 0.55
CA GLN A 109 -2.11 -4.81 2.00
C GLN A 109 -1.91 -3.33 2.37
N GLY A 110 -2.69 -2.84 3.34
CA GLY A 110 -2.65 -1.44 3.79
C GLY A 110 -3.43 -0.46 2.91
N GLN A 111 -4.08 -0.94 1.83
CA GLN A 111 -4.89 -0.10 0.95
C GLN A 111 -6.39 -0.23 1.24
N THR A 112 -7.13 0.88 1.20
CA THR A 112 -8.60 0.84 1.15
C THR A 112 -9.07 0.89 -0.29
N ILE A 113 -9.74 -0.18 -0.74
CA ILE A 113 -10.27 -0.31 -2.09
C ILE A 113 -11.80 -0.32 -1.99
N VAL A 114 -12.43 0.72 -2.52
CA VAL A 114 -13.87 0.94 -2.35
C VAL A 114 -14.66 -0.26 -2.85
N TYR A 115 -14.48 -0.67 -4.11
CA TYR A 115 -15.14 -1.82 -4.70
C TYR A 115 -14.12 -2.90 -5.06
N VAL A 116 -14.35 -4.13 -4.60
CA VAL A 116 -13.44 -5.27 -4.85
C VAL A 116 -14.20 -6.44 -5.44
N ILE A 117 -13.57 -7.10 -6.41
CA ILE A 117 -13.95 -8.43 -6.86
C ILE A 117 -12.83 -9.36 -6.39
N LEU A 118 -13.18 -10.33 -5.55
CA LEU A 118 -12.23 -11.26 -4.95
C LEU A 118 -12.29 -12.61 -5.65
N ASP A 119 -11.12 -13.10 -6.05
CA ASP A 119 -10.95 -14.47 -6.48
C ASP A 119 -10.37 -15.29 -5.32
N LEU A 120 -11.19 -16.16 -4.74
CA LEU A 120 -10.83 -16.99 -3.58
C LEU A 120 -10.52 -18.43 -3.97
N ALA A 121 -10.16 -18.68 -5.23
CA ALA A 121 -9.66 -19.99 -5.61
C ALA A 121 -8.24 -20.22 -5.13
N THR A 122 -7.94 -21.46 -4.76
CA THR A 122 -6.59 -21.89 -4.41
C THR A 122 -5.64 -21.65 -5.59
N PRO A 123 -4.53 -20.93 -5.40
CA PRO A 123 -3.56 -20.70 -6.46
C PRO A 123 -2.89 -22.00 -6.90
N PRO A 124 -2.40 -22.09 -8.16
CA PRO A 124 -1.74 -23.29 -8.67
C PRO A 124 -0.41 -23.63 -7.98
N SER A 125 0.19 -22.65 -7.30
CA SER A 125 1.42 -22.78 -6.52
C SER A 125 1.34 -21.94 -5.24
N GLY A 126 2.13 -22.30 -4.22
CA GLY A 126 2.18 -21.54 -2.95
C GLY A 126 1.25 -22.04 -1.84
N GLY A 127 0.59 -23.19 -2.03
CA GLY A 127 -0.25 -23.82 -1.02
C GLY A 127 -1.71 -23.33 -1.01
N PRO A 128 -2.57 -23.92 -0.15
CA PRO A 128 -3.95 -23.51 -0.02
C PRO A 128 -4.07 -22.09 0.55
N LEU A 129 -5.14 -21.39 0.20
CA LEU A 129 -5.47 -20.12 0.85
C LEU A 129 -5.73 -20.34 2.34
N THR A 130 -5.27 -19.40 3.16
CA THR A 130 -5.53 -19.39 4.60
C THR A 130 -6.63 -18.39 4.95
N LEU A 131 -7.19 -18.53 6.16
CA LEU A 131 -8.14 -17.54 6.70
C LEU A 131 -7.53 -16.12 6.73
N PHE A 132 -6.21 -16.00 6.93
CA PHE A 132 -5.50 -14.73 6.91
C PHE A 132 -5.53 -14.06 5.52
N ASN A 133 -5.32 -14.83 4.44
CA ASN A 133 -5.42 -14.29 3.08
C ASN A 133 -6.83 -13.75 2.80
N LEU A 134 -7.86 -14.49 3.22
CA LEU A 134 -9.25 -14.07 3.09
C LEU A 134 -9.53 -12.81 3.91
N TYR A 135 -9.07 -12.77 5.16
CA TYR A 135 -9.22 -11.62 6.04
C TYR A 135 -8.56 -10.37 5.43
N VAL A 136 -7.33 -10.47 4.93
CA VAL A 136 -6.63 -9.37 4.27
C VAL A 136 -7.42 -8.88 3.07
N ALA A 137 -7.87 -9.79 2.19
CA ALA A 137 -8.61 -9.44 0.98
C ALA A 137 -9.98 -8.79 1.27
N LEU A 138 -10.75 -9.34 2.21
CA LEU A 138 -12.08 -8.85 2.59
C LEU A 138 -12.00 -7.51 3.31
N SER A 139 -11.02 -7.34 4.21
CA SER A 139 -10.84 -6.10 4.99
C SER A 139 -10.34 -4.91 4.17
N ARG A 140 -10.05 -5.06 2.86
CA ARG A 140 -9.70 -3.91 2.00
C ARG A 140 -10.91 -3.08 1.63
N SER A 141 -12.11 -3.67 1.65
CA SER A 141 -13.35 -2.99 1.30
C SER A 141 -14.08 -2.46 2.53
N ARG A 142 -14.98 -1.50 2.33
CA ARG A 142 -15.71 -0.83 3.43
C ARG A 142 -16.89 -1.63 3.97
N GLY A 143 -17.32 -2.68 3.28
CA GLY A 143 -18.41 -3.55 3.73
C GLY A 143 -18.81 -4.58 2.69
N ALA A 144 -19.75 -5.46 3.06
CA ALA A 144 -20.20 -6.55 2.19
C ALA A 144 -20.87 -6.05 0.88
N SER A 145 -21.55 -4.90 0.90
CA SER A 145 -22.22 -4.34 -0.28
C SER A 145 -21.24 -4.00 -1.41
N THR A 146 -19.98 -3.74 -1.07
CA THR A 146 -18.91 -3.34 -1.98
C THR A 146 -17.91 -4.47 -2.31
N VAL A 147 -18.18 -5.67 -1.81
CA VAL A 147 -17.43 -6.91 -2.13
C VAL A 147 -18.25 -7.75 -3.10
N ARG A 148 -17.57 -8.32 -4.10
CA ARG A 148 -18.10 -9.38 -4.97
C ARG A 148 -17.10 -10.52 -5.01
N LEU A 149 -17.60 -11.74 -5.16
CA LEU A 149 -16.77 -12.92 -5.38
C LEU A 149 -16.79 -13.24 -6.87
N LEU A 150 -15.62 -13.52 -7.44
CA LEU A 150 -15.48 -13.83 -8.87
C LEU A 150 -16.09 -15.20 -9.22
N ARG A 151 -16.01 -16.14 -8.28
CA ARG A 151 -16.47 -17.53 -8.41
C ARG A 151 -16.71 -18.13 -7.04
N ASP A 152 -17.34 -19.31 -7.03
CA ASP A 152 -17.56 -20.09 -5.81
C ASP A 152 -16.23 -20.48 -5.14
N PHE A 153 -16.29 -20.65 -3.82
CA PHE A 153 -15.17 -21.06 -2.99
C PHE A 153 -15.61 -22.10 -1.97
N SER A 154 -14.67 -22.88 -1.43
CA SER A 154 -14.99 -23.88 -0.41
C SER A 154 -15.32 -23.21 0.93
N PRO A 155 -16.50 -23.46 1.54
CA PRO A 155 -16.85 -22.90 2.85
C PRO A 155 -15.87 -23.29 3.97
N ALA A 156 -15.16 -24.41 3.79
CA ALA A 156 -14.13 -24.86 4.73
C ALA A 156 -13.04 -23.80 4.98
N LEU A 157 -12.77 -22.92 4.00
CA LEU A 157 -11.83 -21.81 4.14
C LEU A 157 -12.19 -20.87 5.30
N LEU A 158 -13.48 -20.61 5.51
CA LEU A 158 -13.99 -19.76 6.59
C LEU A 158 -14.12 -20.49 7.92
N MET A 159 -14.12 -21.82 7.91
CA MET A 159 -14.22 -22.67 9.11
C MET A 159 -12.85 -23.04 9.67
N SER A 160 -11.76 -22.56 9.07
CA SER A 160 -10.40 -22.75 9.54
C SER A 160 -10.23 -22.15 10.94
N SER A 161 -9.56 -22.87 11.85
CA SER A 161 -9.20 -22.31 13.16
C SER A 161 -8.18 -21.17 13.01
N ILE A 162 -8.35 -20.12 13.81
CA ILE A 162 -7.31 -19.09 13.99
C ILE A 162 -6.11 -19.75 14.67
N ASP A 163 -4.90 -19.29 14.36
CA ASP A 163 -3.69 -19.74 15.03
C ASP A 163 -3.82 -19.53 16.56
N PRO A 164 -3.68 -20.58 17.39
CA PRO A 164 -3.80 -20.46 18.84
C PRO A 164 -2.88 -19.41 19.45
N TYR A 165 -1.68 -19.23 18.88
CA TYR A 165 -0.72 -18.22 19.35
C TYR A 165 -1.23 -16.80 19.11
N LEU A 166 -1.85 -16.55 17.95
CA LEU A 166 -2.47 -15.25 17.66
C LEU A 166 -3.66 -14.97 18.58
N ALA A 167 -4.47 -15.99 18.86
CA ALA A 167 -5.60 -15.85 19.79
C ALA A 167 -5.15 -15.55 21.23
N GLU A 168 -4.07 -16.19 21.69
CA GLU A 168 -3.46 -15.92 23.00
C GLU A 168 -2.87 -14.50 23.05
N GLU A 169 -2.21 -14.07 21.97
CA GLU A 169 -1.65 -12.72 21.88
C GLU A 169 -2.74 -11.63 21.85
N ASP A 170 -3.83 -11.83 21.12
CA ASP A 170 -4.97 -10.91 21.12
C ASP A 170 -5.55 -10.76 22.54
N LYS A 171 -5.70 -11.87 23.27
CA LYS A 171 -6.14 -11.85 24.67
C LYS A 171 -5.17 -11.06 25.56
N ARG A 172 -3.86 -11.27 25.41
CA ARG A 172 -2.83 -10.54 26.16
C ARG A 172 -2.89 -9.03 25.87
N LEU A 173 -3.15 -8.65 24.62
CA LEU A 173 -3.30 -7.25 24.22
C LEU A 173 -4.56 -6.61 24.80
N ASP A 174 -5.68 -7.35 24.88
CA ASP A 174 -6.91 -6.89 25.53
C ASP A 174 -6.70 -6.66 27.03
N GLU A 175 -6.01 -7.57 27.72
CA GLU A 175 -5.66 -7.43 29.13
C GLU A 175 -4.82 -6.17 29.38
N LEU A 176 -3.79 -5.93 28.54
CA LEU A 176 -2.96 -4.71 28.60
C LEU A 176 -3.76 -3.43 28.30
N ASN A 177 -4.72 -3.49 27.37
CA ASN A 177 -5.59 -2.37 27.05
C ASN A 177 -6.46 -1.99 28.25
N GLU A 178 -7.06 -2.98 28.92
CA GLU A 178 -7.85 -2.74 30.13
C GLU A 178 -7.01 -2.22 31.30
N GLU A 179 -5.79 -2.74 31.49
CA GLU A 179 -4.85 -2.19 32.47
C GLU A 179 -4.50 -0.72 32.17
N THR A 180 -4.21 -0.40 30.90
CA THR A 180 -3.93 0.96 30.45
C THR A 180 -5.12 1.88 30.72
N LYS A 181 -6.34 1.47 30.37
CA LYS A 181 -7.56 2.25 30.65
C LYS A 181 -7.74 2.52 32.14
N ARG A 182 -7.46 1.54 33.01
CA ARG A 182 -7.56 1.72 34.48
C ARG A 182 -6.55 2.74 34.98
N LEU A 183 -5.28 2.59 34.60
CA LEU A 183 -4.18 3.46 35.04
C LEU A 183 -4.38 4.93 34.62
N TYR A 184 -4.99 5.15 33.45
CA TYR A 184 -5.14 6.50 32.87
C TYR A 184 -6.57 7.04 32.90
N SER A 185 -7.51 6.36 33.55
CA SER A 185 -8.93 6.75 33.63
C SER A 185 -9.17 8.16 34.19
N ASN A 186 -8.26 8.67 35.03
CA ASN A 186 -8.35 9.99 35.67
C ASN A 186 -7.17 10.92 35.33
N THR A 187 -6.37 10.60 34.31
CA THR A 187 -5.19 11.39 33.95
C THR A 187 -5.52 12.37 32.83
N PRO A 188 -5.36 13.70 33.03
CA PRO A 188 -5.54 14.67 31.95
C PRO A 188 -4.59 14.36 30.78
N TRP A 189 -5.12 14.37 29.56
CA TRP A 189 -4.46 13.98 28.28
C TRP A 189 -3.08 14.62 28.01
N VAL A 190 -2.69 15.65 28.76
CA VAL A 190 -1.41 16.37 28.63
C VAL A 190 -0.20 15.53 29.08
N GLN A 191 -0.38 14.42 29.82
CA GLN A 191 0.72 13.63 30.39
C GLN A 191 0.94 12.23 29.78
N MET A 192 0.33 11.87 28.66
CA MET A 192 0.62 10.60 27.96
C MET A 192 1.99 10.63 27.22
N LEU A 193 3.08 10.87 27.95
CA LEU A 193 4.40 10.44 27.53
C LEU A 193 4.52 8.97 27.92
N VAL A 194 4.31 8.08 26.96
CA VAL A 194 4.59 6.64 27.12
C VAL A 194 6.02 6.49 27.65
N PRO A 195 6.24 5.97 28.87
CA PRO A 195 7.59 5.71 29.34
C PRO A 195 8.20 4.65 28.43
N ARG A 196 9.35 4.94 27.83
CA ARG A 196 10.08 3.92 27.08
C ARG A 196 10.38 2.75 28.03
N PRO A 197 10.17 1.49 27.62
CA PRO A 197 10.63 0.36 28.41
C PRO A 197 12.14 0.53 28.63
N GLN A 198 12.59 0.35 29.88
CA GLN A 198 13.99 0.48 30.22
C GLN A 198 14.80 -0.59 29.49
N ALA A 199 15.36 -0.22 28.35
CA ALA A 199 16.36 -1.02 27.65
C ALA A 199 17.58 -1.18 28.55
N HIS A 200 17.75 -2.39 29.11
CA HIS A 200 19.00 -2.82 29.70
C HIS A 200 20.05 -2.91 28.59
N GLY A 201 20.77 -1.82 28.33
CA GLY A 201 21.86 -1.80 27.37
C GLY A 201 22.09 -0.44 26.71
N ARG A 202 23.19 0.21 27.11
CA ARG A 202 23.65 1.53 26.67
C ARG A 202 23.61 1.75 25.15
N ARG A 203 22.92 2.81 24.70
CA ARG A 203 23.39 3.80 23.69
C ARG A 203 22.46 5.02 23.67
N LYS A 204 23.01 6.20 24.00
CA LYS A 204 22.32 7.51 23.93
C LYS A 204 21.91 7.81 22.48
N LEU A 205 20.62 7.99 22.21
CA LEU A 205 20.12 8.62 20.98
C LEU A 205 19.33 9.88 21.34
N ARG A 206 19.66 10.97 20.66
CA ARG A 206 19.18 12.35 20.88
C ARG A 206 17.65 12.46 20.76
N SER A 207 17.05 13.33 21.57
CA SER A 207 15.64 13.69 21.52
C SER A 207 15.28 14.37 20.20
N LEU A 208 14.21 13.88 19.55
CA LEU A 208 13.51 14.61 18.49
C LEU A 208 12.18 15.09 19.09
N ASN A 209 12.02 16.40 19.23
CA ASN A 209 10.76 17.02 19.63
C ASN A 209 9.77 16.95 18.46
N TRP A 210 8.68 16.23 18.62
CA TRP A 210 7.49 16.40 17.79
C TRP A 210 6.58 17.43 18.49
N ARG A 211 6.33 18.58 17.87
CA ARG A 211 5.22 19.46 18.23
C ARG A 211 4.12 19.23 17.21
N LEU A 212 3.01 18.66 17.64
CA LEU A 212 1.75 18.75 16.92
C LEU A 212 1.04 20.01 17.46
N HIS A 213 0.84 21.00 16.59
CA HIS A 213 -0.02 22.14 16.88
C HIS A 213 -1.47 21.67 16.91
N LEU A 214 -2.09 21.77 18.08
CA LEU A 214 -3.52 21.56 18.34
C LEU A 214 -4.16 22.95 18.45
N ASP A 215 -4.54 23.52 17.31
CA ASP A 215 -5.57 24.55 17.25
C ASP A 215 -6.67 23.97 16.33
N ASP A 216 -7.93 24.07 16.74
CA ASP A 216 -9.16 23.57 16.08
C ASP A 216 -9.79 22.26 16.61
N ALA A 217 -9.94 22.13 17.93
CA ALA A 217 -11.03 21.32 18.50
C ALA A 217 -12.10 22.26 19.09
N PRO A 218 -13.38 22.20 18.64
CA PRO A 218 -14.44 23.02 19.21
C PRO A 218 -14.80 22.54 20.63
N PRO A 219 -15.23 23.44 21.53
CA PRO A 219 -15.58 23.06 22.89
C PRO A 219 -16.86 22.21 22.89
N LEU A 220 -16.79 21.06 23.56
CA LEU A 220 -17.95 20.27 23.93
C LEU A 220 -18.77 21.08 24.94
N SER A 221 -19.97 21.50 24.55
CA SER A 221 -20.99 22.01 25.46
C SER A 221 -21.78 20.83 26.04
N ASP A 222 -21.89 20.79 27.36
CA ASP A 222 -22.64 19.79 28.14
C ASP A 222 -24.14 19.76 27.77
N VAL A 223 -24.63 18.59 27.32
CA VAL A 223 -25.94 17.98 27.65
C VAL A 223 -25.81 16.46 27.53
#